data_AF-A0A3B9KXL2-F1
#
_entry.id   AF-A0A3B9KXL2-F1
#
_cell.length_a   1.000
_cell.length_b   1.000
_cell.length_c   1.000
_cell.angle_alpha   90.00
_cell.angle_beta   90.00
_cell.angle_gamma   90.00
#
_symmetry.space_group_name_H-M   'P 1'
#
loop_
_entity.id
_entity.type
_entity.pdbx_description
1 polymer ?
#
loop_
_entity_poly.entity_id
_entity_poly.type
_entity_poly.pdbx_seq_one_letter_code
_entity_poly.pdbx_strand_id
1 'polypeptide(L)'
;MPYGDSLTRKNETSDARLARLNAELRDASAQTILRVAMIREWRDGLTYVSSFGAESVAMLALIAEVKPDLPIIFLETGMHFPQTLDYKDELIEKLGLTGVREIPPSETERKVLDPKGMLWKTDPDACCALRKVRPLEPALEGFDAWITGRKRFHGGARMSMPVFEFANGRYKVNPLANWTPEDVELLIKQRNLPRHPLVAQGYPSIGCWPCTKPSDNPDDPRAGRWAGQEKTECGLHVDKTERPRVF
;
A
#
# COMPACT_ATOMS: atom_id res chain seq x y z
N MET A 1 -16.41 -11.58 27.47
CA MET A 1 -15.88 -11.59 26.08
C MET A 1 -14.66 -12.49 26.05
N PRO A 2 -14.59 -13.52 25.17
CA PRO A 2 -13.48 -14.47 25.15
C PRO A 2 -12.36 -13.92 24.26
N TYR A 3 -11.80 -12.76 24.63
CA TYR A 3 -10.54 -12.31 24.06
C TYR A 3 -9.49 -12.61 25.12
N GLY A 4 -8.62 -13.59 24.85
CA GLY A 4 -7.58 -14.02 25.78
C GLY A 4 -6.78 -12.85 26.34
N ASP A 5 -6.17 -13.06 27.50
CA ASP A 5 -5.43 -12.00 28.20
C ASP A 5 -4.33 -11.36 27.32
N SER A 6 -4.08 -10.06 27.49
CA SER A 6 -3.08 -9.32 26.72
C SER A 6 -1.66 -9.88 26.86
N LEU A 7 -1.40 -10.56 27.97
CA LEU A 7 -0.12 -11.20 28.29
C LEU A 7 0.12 -12.47 27.47
N THR A 8 -0.91 -13.27 27.18
CA THR A 8 -0.78 -14.47 26.34
C THR A 8 -0.52 -14.13 24.87
N ARG A 9 -1.01 -12.99 24.37
CA ARG A 9 -0.71 -12.51 23.00
C ARG A 9 0.75 -12.05 22.82
N LYS A 10 1.41 -11.56 23.87
CA LYS A 10 2.80 -11.09 23.77
C LYS A 10 3.84 -12.21 23.61
N ASN A 11 3.52 -13.42 24.05
CA ASN A 11 4.42 -14.57 24.01
C ASN A 11 4.08 -15.59 22.90
N GLU A 12 3.14 -15.25 22.02
CA GLU A 12 2.73 -16.10 20.90
C GLU A 12 3.78 -16.06 19.78
N THR A 13 4.11 -17.21 19.19
CA THR A 13 5.00 -17.25 18.02
C THR A 13 4.33 -16.59 16.81
N SER A 14 5.14 -16.16 15.83
CA SER A 14 4.57 -15.48 14.66
C SER A 14 3.53 -16.31 13.92
N ASP A 15 3.79 -17.62 13.79
CA ASP A 15 2.92 -18.57 13.12
C ASP A 15 1.62 -18.85 13.88
N ALA A 16 1.69 -19.00 15.21
CA ALA A 16 0.50 -19.20 16.04
C ALA A 16 -0.42 -17.97 15.97
N ARG A 17 0.17 -16.76 16.06
CA ARG A 17 -0.56 -15.50 15.94
C ARG A 17 -1.21 -15.36 14.56
N LEU A 18 -0.48 -15.70 13.50
CA LEU A 18 -0.98 -15.68 12.13
C LEU A 18 -2.15 -16.64 11.93
N ALA A 19 -2.03 -17.87 12.43
CA ALA A 19 -3.07 -18.89 12.34
C ALA A 19 -4.34 -18.45 13.10
N ARG A 20 -4.19 -17.93 14.33
CA ARG A 20 -5.29 -17.39 15.13
C ARG A 20 -6.02 -16.25 14.42
N LEU A 21 -5.27 -15.25 13.93
CA LEU A 21 -5.84 -14.09 13.26
C LEU A 21 -6.58 -14.47 11.97
N ASN A 22 -5.99 -15.35 11.14
CA ASN A 22 -6.66 -15.81 9.94
C ASN A 22 -7.88 -16.70 10.24
N ALA A 23 -7.83 -17.53 11.28
CA ALA A 23 -8.99 -18.33 11.71
C ALA A 23 -10.15 -17.43 12.20
N GLU A 24 -9.82 -16.37 12.95
CA GLU A 24 -10.80 -15.44 13.51
C GLU A 24 -11.39 -14.49 12.46
N LEU A 25 -10.60 -14.00 11.50
CA LEU A 25 -10.93 -12.82 10.71
C LEU A 25 -10.97 -13.02 9.19
N ARG A 26 -10.72 -14.23 8.68
CA ARG A 26 -10.71 -14.48 7.22
C ARG A 26 -12.01 -14.07 6.51
N ASP A 27 -13.14 -14.14 7.21
CA ASP A 27 -14.47 -13.85 6.67
C ASP A 27 -15.05 -12.53 7.27
N ALA A 28 -14.24 -11.80 8.04
CA ALA A 28 -14.66 -10.54 8.68
C ALA A 28 -14.66 -9.37 7.68
N SER A 29 -15.40 -8.31 8.02
CA SER A 29 -15.37 -7.07 7.25
C SER A 29 -14.03 -6.34 7.37
N ALA A 30 -13.70 -5.52 6.37
CA ALA A 30 -12.48 -4.70 6.37
C ALA A 30 -12.39 -3.81 7.62
N GLN A 31 -13.50 -3.22 8.05
CA GLN A 31 -13.59 -2.39 9.26
C GLN A 31 -13.22 -3.20 10.52
N THR A 32 -13.69 -4.44 10.62
CA THR A 32 -13.38 -5.32 11.75
C THR A 32 -11.91 -5.73 11.74
N ILE A 33 -11.37 -6.11 10.59
CA ILE A 33 -9.95 -6.43 10.41
C ILE A 33 -9.08 -5.23 10.82
N LEU A 34 -9.41 -4.03 10.34
CA LEU A 34 -8.72 -2.79 10.69
C LEU A 34 -8.79 -2.48 12.18
N ARG A 35 -9.99 -2.52 12.79
CA ARG A 35 -10.13 -2.29 14.24
C ARG A 35 -9.30 -3.27 15.06
N VAL A 36 -9.32 -4.55 14.71
CA VAL A 36 -8.49 -5.54 15.40
C VAL A 36 -7.00 -5.22 15.23
N ALA A 37 -6.55 -4.94 14.00
CA ALA A 37 -5.15 -4.61 13.75
C ALA A 37 -4.70 -3.34 14.51
N MET A 38 -5.48 -2.26 14.41
CA MET A 38 -5.13 -0.92 14.89
C MET A 38 -5.35 -0.73 16.40
N ILE A 39 -6.27 -1.47 17.02
CA ILE A 39 -6.63 -1.28 18.43
C ILE A 39 -6.17 -2.45 19.29
N ARG A 40 -6.27 -3.69 18.80
CA ARG A 40 -6.00 -4.89 19.60
C ARG A 40 -4.59 -5.45 19.41
N GLU A 41 -4.11 -5.51 18.17
CA GLU A 41 -2.90 -6.29 17.84
C GLU A 41 -1.64 -5.42 17.76
N TRP A 42 -1.70 -4.26 17.10
CA TRP A 42 -0.53 -3.40 16.84
C TRP A 42 -0.86 -1.92 17.06
N ARG A 43 -1.30 -1.59 18.28
CA ARG A 43 -1.78 -0.23 18.63
C ARG A 43 -0.83 0.90 18.20
N ASP A 44 0.47 0.69 18.42
CA ASP A 44 1.52 1.68 18.15
C ASP A 44 2.57 1.16 17.15
N GLY A 45 2.48 -0.11 16.75
CA GLY A 45 3.42 -0.79 15.85
C GLY A 45 2.86 -1.08 14.45
N LEU A 46 1.82 -0.36 14.03
CA LEU A 46 1.16 -0.50 12.73
C LEU A 46 1.31 0.78 11.89
N THR A 47 1.54 0.59 10.60
CA THR A 47 1.57 1.67 9.60
C THR A 47 0.77 1.27 8.35
N TYR A 48 0.45 2.23 7.49
CA TYR A 48 -0.09 1.96 6.15
C TYR A 48 0.84 2.53 5.09
N VAL A 49 1.24 1.74 4.11
CA VAL A 49 1.97 2.27 2.94
C VAL A 49 0.99 2.53 1.81
N SER A 50 0.84 3.81 1.48
CA SER A 50 -0.08 4.29 0.45
C SER A 50 0.69 4.99 -0.67
N SER A 51 0.26 4.77 -1.90
CA SER A 51 0.68 5.59 -3.05
C SER A 51 -0.31 6.70 -3.38
N PHE A 52 -1.42 6.82 -2.62
CA PHE A 52 -2.54 7.71 -2.94
C PHE A 52 -3.06 7.54 -4.38
N GLY A 53 -3.06 6.29 -4.86
CA GLY A 53 -3.56 5.95 -6.20
C GLY A 53 -5.08 5.94 -6.26
N ALA A 54 -5.61 5.56 -7.43
CA ALA A 54 -7.04 5.59 -7.75
C ALA A 54 -7.95 5.01 -6.65
N GLU A 55 -7.61 3.85 -6.09
CA GLU A 55 -8.40 3.17 -5.08
C GLU A 55 -7.92 3.36 -3.64
N SER A 56 -6.79 4.05 -3.42
CA SER A 56 -6.21 4.23 -2.08
C SER A 56 -7.17 4.95 -1.14
N VAL A 57 -8.04 5.80 -1.68
CA VAL A 57 -9.06 6.54 -0.92
C VAL A 57 -9.96 5.63 -0.09
N ALA A 58 -10.25 4.42 -0.57
CA ALA A 58 -11.08 3.48 0.17
C ALA A 58 -10.41 3.03 1.48
N MET A 59 -9.13 2.66 1.42
CA MET A 59 -8.38 2.28 2.63
C MET A 59 -8.17 3.48 3.55
N LEU A 60 -7.81 4.64 2.99
CA LEU A 60 -7.58 5.86 3.76
C LEU A 60 -8.84 6.28 4.53
N ALA A 61 -10.01 6.21 3.90
CA ALA A 61 -11.27 6.53 4.55
C ALA A 61 -11.61 5.55 5.69
N LEU A 62 -11.33 4.26 5.52
CA LEU A 62 -11.55 3.26 6.58
C LEU A 62 -10.55 3.42 7.74
N ILE A 63 -9.30 3.80 7.46
CA ILE A 63 -8.30 4.12 8.48
C ILE A 63 -8.72 5.35 9.28
N ALA A 64 -9.14 6.42 8.60
CA ALA A 64 -9.55 7.68 9.22
C ALA A 64 -10.71 7.50 10.22
N GLU A 65 -11.62 6.57 9.95
CA GLU A 65 -12.72 6.25 10.86
C GLU A 65 -12.30 5.58 12.17
N VAL A 66 -11.14 4.92 12.18
CA VAL A 66 -10.68 4.13 13.32
C VAL A 66 -9.57 4.86 14.08
N LYS A 67 -8.55 5.36 13.36
CA LYS A 67 -7.37 6.02 13.92
C LYS A 67 -6.78 6.99 12.88
N PRO A 68 -7.25 8.25 12.80
CA PRO A 68 -6.78 9.23 11.80
C PRO A 68 -5.31 9.64 12.01
N ASP A 69 -4.76 9.39 13.20
CA ASP A 69 -3.35 9.55 13.56
C ASP A 69 -2.48 8.31 13.26
N LEU A 70 -3.04 7.25 12.65
CA LEU A 70 -2.25 6.10 12.21
C LEU A 70 -1.12 6.58 11.28
N PRO A 71 0.13 6.17 11.50
CA PRO A 71 1.21 6.44 10.57
C PRO A 71 0.87 5.94 9.15
N ILE A 72 0.94 6.83 8.18
CA ILE A 72 0.75 6.53 6.76
C ILE A 72 2.02 6.93 6.03
N ILE A 73 2.77 5.95 5.54
CA ILE A 73 3.98 6.16 4.77
C ILE A 73 3.62 6.39 3.31
N PHE A 74 4.01 7.55 2.80
CA PHE A 74 3.99 7.89 1.38
C PHE A 74 5.42 7.96 0.87
N LEU A 75 5.77 7.12 -0.10
CA LEU A 75 7.08 7.17 -0.75
C LEU A 75 7.09 8.31 -1.77
N GLU A 76 7.68 9.44 -1.41
CA GLU A 76 7.79 10.62 -2.27
C GLU A 76 8.93 10.39 -3.28
N THR A 77 8.58 9.81 -4.42
CA THR A 77 9.57 9.38 -5.41
C THR A 77 10.26 10.53 -6.15
N GLY A 78 9.70 11.74 -6.08
CA GLY A 78 10.04 12.87 -6.94
C GLY A 78 9.59 12.68 -8.40
N MET A 79 8.77 11.66 -8.67
CA MET A 79 8.33 11.26 -10.01
C MET A 79 6.83 11.02 -10.06
N HIS A 80 6.06 11.52 -9.09
CA HIS A 80 4.60 11.44 -9.12
C HIS A 80 4.00 12.41 -10.14
N PHE A 81 2.76 12.16 -10.55
CA PHE A 81 1.99 13.19 -11.25
C PHE A 81 1.68 14.34 -10.27
N PRO A 82 1.72 15.62 -10.71
CA PRO A 82 1.26 16.73 -9.88
C PRO A 82 -0.15 16.51 -9.33
N GLN A 83 -1.04 15.95 -10.15
CA GLN A 83 -2.41 15.63 -9.76
C GLN A 83 -2.50 14.59 -8.64
N THR A 84 -1.50 13.71 -8.50
CA THR A 84 -1.43 12.75 -7.37
C THR A 84 -1.03 13.44 -6.08
N LEU A 85 -0.18 14.47 -6.15
CA LEU A 85 0.21 15.27 -4.99
C LEU A 85 -0.96 16.13 -4.50
N ASP A 86 -1.63 16.83 -5.42
CA ASP A 86 -2.83 17.62 -5.12
C ASP A 86 -3.93 16.74 -4.50
N TYR A 87 -4.16 15.56 -5.08
CA TYR A 87 -5.14 14.60 -4.57
C TYR A 87 -4.76 14.03 -3.20
N LYS A 88 -3.46 13.80 -2.94
CA LYS A 88 -2.97 13.38 -1.62
C LYS A 88 -3.29 14.45 -0.57
N ASP A 89 -3.02 15.71 -0.87
CA ASP A 89 -3.31 16.82 0.06
C ASP A 89 -4.82 16.99 0.28
N GLU A 90 -5.64 16.91 -0.78
CA GLU A 90 -7.11 16.91 -0.69
C GLU A 90 -7.61 15.79 0.24
N LEU A 91 -7.08 14.57 0.10
CA LEU A 91 -7.47 13.44 0.94
C LEU A 91 -7.03 13.59 2.38
N ILE A 92 -5.84 14.15 2.63
CA ILE A 92 -5.35 14.42 3.98
C ILE A 92 -6.31 15.36 4.70
N GLU A 93 -6.67 16.48 4.06
CA GLU A 93 -7.58 17.47 4.63
C GLU A 93 -8.99 16.87 4.83
N LYS A 94 -9.56 16.29 3.77
CA LYS A 94 -10.93 15.78 3.78
C LYS A 94 -11.15 14.65 4.79
N LEU A 95 -10.16 13.79 4.98
CA LEU A 95 -10.25 12.65 5.90
C LEU A 95 -9.66 12.95 7.29
N GLY A 96 -9.10 14.14 7.51
CA GLY A 96 -8.49 14.52 8.79
C GLY A 96 -7.27 13.67 9.16
N LEU A 97 -6.50 13.21 8.16
CA LEU A 97 -5.33 12.36 8.40
C LEU A 97 -4.20 13.19 9.01
N THR A 98 -3.69 12.77 10.16
CA THR A 98 -2.61 13.50 10.87
C THR A 98 -1.31 12.71 10.92
N GLY A 99 -1.33 11.42 10.56
CA GLY A 99 -0.17 10.53 10.60
C GLY A 99 0.60 10.39 9.27
N VAL A 100 0.30 11.19 8.25
CA VAL A 100 0.99 11.06 6.94
C VAL A 100 2.45 11.49 7.02
N ARG A 101 3.34 10.63 6.51
CA ARG A 101 4.79 10.82 6.48
C ARG A 101 5.28 10.68 5.05
N GLU A 102 5.88 11.73 4.53
CA GLU A 102 6.50 11.74 3.21
C GLU A 102 7.96 11.28 3.32
N ILE A 103 8.29 10.20 2.61
CA ILE A 103 9.61 9.58 2.66
C ILE A 103 10.27 9.72 1.29
N PRO A 104 11.17 10.70 1.10
CA PRO A 104 11.92 10.83 -0.14
C PRO A 104 13.06 9.80 -0.21
N PRO A 105 13.60 9.50 -1.42
CA PRO A 105 14.87 8.79 -1.53
C PRO A 105 16.01 9.62 -0.91
N SER A 106 17.07 8.93 -0.48
CA SER A 106 18.32 9.58 -0.06
C SER A 106 18.83 10.51 -1.16
N GLU A 107 18.99 11.79 -0.83
CA GLU A 107 19.45 12.78 -1.80
C GLU A 107 20.87 12.47 -2.26
N THR A 108 21.74 12.01 -1.35
CA THR A 108 23.11 11.60 -1.65
C THR A 108 23.13 10.43 -2.63
N GLU A 109 22.35 9.37 -2.36
CA GLU A 109 22.28 8.22 -3.26
C GLU A 109 21.69 8.63 -4.61
N ARG A 110 20.67 9.49 -4.63
CA ARG A 110 20.09 10.01 -5.86
C ARG A 110 21.10 10.78 -6.70
N LYS A 111 21.92 11.63 -6.09
CA LYS A 111 22.97 12.40 -6.79
C LYS A 111 24.04 11.50 -7.40
N VAL A 112 24.34 10.37 -6.76
CA VAL A 112 25.36 9.41 -7.24
C VAL A 112 24.79 8.46 -8.29
N LEU A 113 23.64 7.84 -8.02
CA LEU A 113 23.07 6.76 -8.82
C LEU A 113 22.13 7.25 -9.93
N ASP A 114 21.51 8.42 -9.76
CA ASP A 114 20.60 9.03 -10.73
C ASP A 114 20.81 10.55 -10.89
N PRO A 115 22.05 11.01 -11.18
CA PRO A 115 22.37 12.44 -11.25
C PRO A 115 21.51 13.19 -12.28
N LYS A 116 21.09 12.50 -13.35
CA LYS A 116 20.30 13.07 -14.45
C LYS A 116 18.79 12.87 -14.28
N GLY A 117 18.33 12.09 -13.29
CA GLY A 117 16.90 11.81 -13.13
C GLY A 117 16.31 10.92 -14.23
N MET A 118 17.12 10.09 -14.89
CA MET A 118 16.76 9.34 -16.09
C MET A 118 16.79 7.82 -15.90
N LEU A 119 17.05 7.32 -14.69
CA LEU A 119 17.03 5.87 -14.43
C LEU A 119 15.70 5.23 -14.84
N TRP A 120 14.56 5.90 -14.67
CA TRP A 120 13.26 5.37 -15.10
C TRP A 120 13.21 4.98 -16.59
N LYS A 121 14.06 5.58 -17.42
CA LYS A 121 14.16 5.31 -18.86
C LYS A 121 15.17 4.20 -19.17
N THR A 122 16.31 4.20 -18.49
CA THR A 122 17.43 3.29 -18.77
C THR A 122 17.36 1.99 -17.98
N ASP A 123 16.94 2.07 -16.72
CA ASP A 123 16.80 0.94 -15.79
C ASP A 123 15.64 1.23 -14.80
N PRO A 124 14.40 0.88 -15.18
CA PRO A 124 13.20 1.08 -14.37
C PRO A 124 13.24 0.35 -13.01
N ASP A 125 13.96 -0.77 -12.93
CA ASP A 125 14.13 -1.52 -11.69
C ASP A 125 15.08 -0.79 -10.74
N ALA A 126 16.21 -0.26 -11.24
CA ALA A 126 17.11 0.61 -10.48
C ALA A 126 16.38 1.84 -9.95
N CYS A 127 15.57 2.46 -10.80
CA CYS A 127 14.75 3.60 -10.42
C CYS A 127 13.80 3.24 -9.26
N CYS A 128 13.08 2.11 -9.36
CA CYS A 128 12.20 1.64 -8.29
C CYS A 128 12.97 1.26 -7.02
N ALA A 129 14.14 0.63 -7.16
CA ALA A 129 14.98 0.25 -6.03
C ALA A 129 15.43 1.50 -5.25
N LEU A 130 15.99 2.49 -5.96
CA LEU A 130 16.45 3.76 -5.41
C LEU A 130 15.31 4.58 -4.78
N ARG A 131 14.19 4.72 -5.48
CA ARG A 131 13.12 5.67 -5.11
C ARG A 131 12.02 5.10 -4.24
N LYS A 132 11.91 3.77 -4.15
CA LYS A 132 10.82 3.11 -3.42
C LYS A 132 11.33 2.08 -2.43
N VAL A 133 12.17 1.15 -2.87
CA VAL A 133 12.56 0.00 -2.03
C VAL A 133 13.52 0.43 -0.91
N ARG A 134 14.63 1.10 -1.27
CA ARG A 134 15.63 1.60 -0.31
C ARG A 134 15.03 2.54 0.75
N PRO A 135 14.21 3.55 0.41
CA PRO A 135 13.61 4.42 1.42
C PRO A 135 12.52 3.73 2.25
N LEU A 136 11.88 2.68 1.75
CA LEU A 136 10.81 2.01 2.48
C LEU A 136 11.32 1.24 3.71
N GLU A 137 12.41 0.47 3.59
CA GLU A 137 12.91 -0.35 4.70
C GLU A 137 13.18 0.44 5.99
N PRO A 138 13.94 1.56 5.98
CA PRO A 138 14.12 2.37 7.17
C PRO A 138 12.82 3.05 7.62
N ALA A 139 11.93 3.41 6.70
CA ALA A 139 10.62 3.96 7.08
C ALA A 139 9.71 2.95 7.79
N LEU A 140 9.95 1.64 7.60
CA LEU A 140 9.27 0.56 8.29
C LEU A 140 9.97 0.15 9.61
N GLU A 141 11.11 0.74 9.96
CA GLU A 141 11.73 0.49 11.27
C GLU A 141 10.81 0.95 12.40
N GLY A 142 10.74 0.15 13.47
CA GLY A 142 9.82 0.39 14.59
C GLY A 142 8.38 -0.08 14.36
N PHE A 143 8.02 -0.54 13.16
CA PHE A 143 6.72 -1.14 12.88
C PHE A 143 6.81 -2.67 12.78
N ASP A 144 5.98 -3.36 13.58
CA ASP A 144 5.82 -4.81 13.56
C ASP A 144 4.91 -5.27 12.42
N ALA A 145 4.04 -4.38 11.97
CA ALA A 145 3.02 -4.66 10.98
C ALA A 145 2.77 -3.47 10.03
N TRP A 146 2.29 -3.78 8.84
CA TRP A 146 1.79 -2.77 7.91
C TRP A 146 0.53 -3.22 7.17
N ILE A 147 -0.35 -2.26 6.88
CA ILE A 147 -1.53 -2.45 6.05
C ILE A 147 -1.12 -2.36 4.58
N THR A 148 -1.77 -3.16 3.73
CA THR A 148 -1.67 -3.04 2.28
C THR A 148 -3.04 -2.77 1.65
N GLY A 149 -3.05 -2.14 0.47
CA GLY A 149 -4.25 -1.99 -0.36
C GLY A 149 -4.52 -3.17 -1.29
N ARG A 150 -3.89 -4.34 -1.08
CA ARG A 150 -4.03 -5.50 -1.98
C ARG A 150 -5.44 -6.10 -1.85
N LYS A 151 -5.97 -6.53 -2.99
CA LYS A 151 -7.32 -7.10 -3.17
C LYS A 151 -7.19 -8.36 -4.03
N ARG A 152 -7.99 -9.40 -3.77
CA ARG A 152 -7.91 -10.67 -4.52
C ARG A 152 -8.33 -10.51 -5.99
N PHE A 153 -9.31 -9.65 -6.29
CA PHE A 153 -9.80 -9.46 -7.67
C PHE A 153 -8.78 -8.80 -8.60
N HIS A 154 -7.68 -8.24 -8.08
CA HIS A 154 -6.55 -7.81 -8.91
C HIS A 154 -5.79 -8.99 -9.57
N GLY A 155 -6.19 -10.23 -9.29
CA GLY A 155 -5.74 -11.42 -10.02
C GLY A 155 -4.32 -11.88 -9.70
N GLY A 156 -3.83 -12.81 -10.50
CA GLY A 156 -2.49 -13.41 -10.38
C GLY A 156 -2.25 -14.07 -9.03
N ALA A 157 -1.07 -13.84 -8.46
CA ALA A 157 -0.69 -14.38 -7.15
C ALA A 157 -1.53 -13.85 -5.97
N ARG A 158 -2.44 -12.90 -6.19
CA ARG A 158 -3.28 -12.31 -5.12
C ARG A 158 -4.56 -13.09 -4.86
N MET A 159 -5.00 -13.97 -5.76
CA MET A 159 -6.29 -14.65 -5.64
C MET A 159 -6.45 -15.48 -4.35
N SER A 160 -5.35 -16.07 -3.86
CA SER A 160 -5.33 -16.88 -2.63
C SER A 160 -4.76 -16.14 -1.41
N MET A 161 -4.58 -14.82 -1.49
CA MET A 161 -3.94 -14.03 -0.43
C MET A 161 -4.76 -14.05 0.87
N PRO A 162 -4.16 -14.40 2.02
CA PRO A 162 -4.85 -14.34 3.32
C PRO A 162 -5.00 -12.90 3.83
N VAL A 163 -5.89 -12.69 4.81
CA VAL A 163 -6.13 -11.36 5.41
C VAL A 163 -4.97 -10.92 6.30
N PHE A 164 -4.20 -11.87 6.85
CA PHE A 164 -2.91 -11.63 7.50
C PHE A 164 -1.83 -12.49 6.86
N GLU A 165 -0.66 -11.91 6.60
CA GLU A 165 0.56 -12.60 6.17
C GLU A 165 1.71 -12.27 7.13
N PHE A 166 2.77 -13.08 7.15
CA PHE A 166 4.03 -12.73 7.82
C PHE A 166 5.17 -12.93 6.82
N ALA A 167 5.94 -11.88 6.56
CA ALA A 167 7.07 -11.93 5.63
C ALA A 167 8.10 -10.86 6.00
N ASN A 168 9.39 -11.15 5.80
CA ASN A 168 10.49 -10.23 6.08
C ASN A 168 10.49 -9.68 7.52
N GLY A 169 10.11 -10.52 8.48
CA GLY A 169 10.07 -10.18 9.90
C GLY A 169 8.89 -9.29 10.33
N ARG A 170 7.91 -9.05 9.45
CA ARG A 170 6.75 -8.18 9.73
C ARG A 170 5.44 -8.81 9.29
N TYR A 171 4.37 -8.45 9.97
CA TYR A 171 3.02 -8.80 9.55
C TYR A 171 2.53 -7.90 8.41
N LYS A 172 1.81 -8.47 7.45
CA LYS A 172 1.03 -7.72 6.46
C LYS A 172 -0.45 -7.90 6.75
N VAL A 173 -1.19 -6.81 6.77
CA VAL A 173 -2.64 -6.80 6.95
C VAL A 173 -3.28 -6.44 5.62
N ASN A 174 -4.21 -7.26 5.13
CA ASN A 174 -4.92 -7.07 3.87
C ASN A 174 -6.44 -6.94 4.10
N PRO A 175 -6.93 -5.82 4.68
CA PRO A 175 -8.35 -5.68 5.05
C PRO A 175 -9.31 -5.76 3.86
N LEU A 176 -8.85 -5.38 2.67
CA LEU A 176 -9.66 -5.39 1.44
C LEU A 176 -9.50 -6.68 0.63
N ALA A 177 -8.92 -7.74 1.20
CA ALA A 177 -8.69 -8.99 0.48
C ALA A 177 -9.99 -9.56 -0.12
N ASN A 178 -11.11 -9.46 0.61
CA ASN A 178 -12.41 -9.99 0.21
C ASN A 178 -13.30 -8.99 -0.55
N TRP A 179 -12.86 -7.74 -0.73
CA TRP A 179 -13.67 -6.74 -1.42
C TRP A 179 -13.76 -7.04 -2.91
N THR A 180 -14.87 -6.67 -3.54
CA THR A 180 -15.02 -6.62 -4.99
C THR A 180 -14.81 -5.18 -5.51
N PRO A 181 -14.72 -4.97 -6.83
CA PRO A 181 -14.76 -3.63 -7.41
C PRO A 181 -16.01 -2.84 -7.00
N GLU A 182 -17.16 -3.51 -6.91
CA GLU A 182 -18.44 -2.91 -6.52
C GLU A 182 -18.41 -2.40 -5.06
N ASP A 183 -17.74 -3.12 -4.15
CA ASP A 183 -17.57 -2.66 -2.76
C ASP A 183 -16.78 -1.35 -2.69
N VAL A 184 -15.72 -1.22 -3.50
CA VAL A 184 -14.92 0.01 -3.60
C VAL A 184 -15.78 1.16 -4.10
N GLU A 185 -16.50 0.91 -5.19
CA GLU A 185 -17.39 1.86 -5.82
C GLU A 185 -18.52 2.31 -4.92
N LEU A 186 -19.12 1.38 -4.18
CA LEU A 186 -20.17 1.66 -3.23
C LEU A 186 -19.66 2.54 -2.08
N LEU A 187 -18.48 2.24 -1.52
CA LEU A 187 -17.87 3.05 -0.48
C LEU A 187 -17.60 4.49 -0.96
N ILE A 188 -16.99 4.63 -2.13
CA ILE A 188 -16.67 5.94 -2.73
C ILE A 188 -17.94 6.78 -2.87
N LYS A 189 -19.02 6.18 -3.40
CA LYS A 189 -20.30 6.87 -3.58
C LYS A 189 -20.96 7.22 -2.25
N GLN A 190 -21.09 6.26 -1.33
CA GLN A 190 -21.78 6.44 -0.05
C GLN A 190 -21.12 7.50 0.83
N ARG A 191 -19.79 7.62 0.75
CA ARG A 191 -19.02 8.58 1.56
C ARG A 191 -18.64 9.85 0.81
N ASN A 192 -19.13 10.02 -0.42
CA ASN A 192 -18.80 11.15 -1.28
C ASN A 192 -17.29 11.40 -1.35
N LEU A 193 -16.52 10.32 -1.50
CA LEU A 193 -15.05 10.37 -1.57
C LEU A 193 -14.65 10.90 -2.95
N PRO A 194 -13.67 11.83 -3.01
CA PRO A 194 -13.20 12.31 -4.29
C PRO A 194 -12.52 11.16 -5.04
N ARG A 195 -12.61 11.19 -6.36
CA ARG A 195 -11.87 10.27 -7.21
C ARG A 195 -10.56 10.90 -7.62
N HIS A 196 -9.54 10.06 -7.79
CA HIS A 196 -8.29 10.54 -8.35
C HIS A 196 -8.55 11.14 -9.75
N PRO A 197 -8.17 12.40 -10.03
CA PRO A 197 -8.53 13.12 -11.26
C PRO A 197 -8.05 12.44 -12.54
N LEU A 198 -6.85 11.82 -12.52
CA LEU A 198 -6.34 11.05 -13.66
C LEU A 198 -7.19 9.85 -14.07
N VAL A 199 -8.06 9.31 -13.20
CA VAL A 199 -8.97 8.22 -13.58
C VAL A 199 -9.91 8.67 -14.70
N ALA A 200 -10.44 9.90 -14.61
CA ALA A 200 -11.28 10.48 -15.65
C ALA A 200 -10.51 10.79 -16.94
N GLN A 201 -9.17 10.79 -16.89
CA GLN A 201 -8.28 10.97 -18.04
C GLN A 201 -7.79 9.63 -18.62
N GLY A 202 -8.39 8.51 -18.21
CA GLY A 202 -8.07 7.17 -18.71
C GLY A 202 -6.91 6.48 -17.99
N TYR A 203 -6.55 6.88 -16.76
CA TYR A 203 -5.54 6.20 -15.95
C TYR A 203 -6.17 5.34 -14.84
N PRO A 204 -6.51 4.06 -15.12
CA PRO A 204 -7.13 3.18 -14.12
C PRO A 204 -6.16 2.75 -13.00
N SER A 205 -4.85 2.68 -13.28
CA SER A 205 -3.81 2.44 -12.29
C SER A 205 -2.74 3.51 -12.36
N ILE A 206 -2.47 4.16 -11.23
CA ILE A 206 -1.60 5.34 -11.17
C ILE A 206 -0.36 5.03 -10.34
N GLY A 207 0.81 5.36 -10.89
CA GLY A 207 2.10 5.31 -10.22
C GLY A 207 2.91 6.56 -10.54
N CYS A 208 4.23 6.39 -10.75
CA CYS A 208 5.08 7.48 -11.18
C CYS A 208 4.75 7.87 -12.64
N TRP A 209 4.78 9.17 -12.96
CA TRP A 209 4.47 9.70 -14.28
C TRP A 209 5.25 9.05 -15.44
N PRO A 210 6.55 8.72 -15.33
CA PRO A 210 7.28 8.17 -16.49
C PRO A 210 6.92 6.72 -16.81
N CYS A 211 6.30 6.00 -15.87
CA CYS A 211 6.03 4.56 -15.98
C CYS A 211 4.54 4.22 -15.96
N THR A 212 3.69 5.23 -16.15
CA THR A 212 2.23 5.10 -16.13
C THR A 212 1.65 5.72 -17.39
N LYS A 213 0.88 4.96 -18.16
CA LYS A 213 0.16 5.42 -19.34
C LYS A 213 -1.34 5.26 -19.16
N PRO A 214 -2.17 5.99 -19.94
CA PRO A 214 -3.59 5.68 -20.04
C PRO A 214 -3.80 4.25 -20.53
N SER A 215 -4.91 3.64 -20.13
CA SER A 215 -5.35 2.34 -20.64
C SER A 215 -6.88 2.29 -20.61
N ASP A 216 -7.44 1.77 -21.68
CA ASP A 216 -8.86 1.50 -21.88
C ASP A 216 -9.21 0.01 -21.73
N ASN A 217 -8.22 -0.84 -21.39
CA ASN A 217 -8.44 -2.27 -21.22
C ASN A 217 -9.25 -2.52 -19.92
N PRO A 218 -10.52 -2.94 -20.02
CA PRO A 218 -11.35 -3.17 -18.84
C PRO A 218 -10.91 -4.40 -18.04
N ASP A 219 -10.26 -5.36 -18.69
CA ASP A 219 -9.87 -6.64 -18.11
C ASP A 219 -8.50 -6.58 -17.40
N ASP A 220 -7.70 -5.54 -17.67
CA ASP A 220 -6.44 -5.28 -16.98
C ASP A 220 -6.27 -3.79 -16.66
N PRO A 221 -6.80 -3.33 -15.50
CA PRO A 221 -6.61 -1.97 -15.00
C PRO A 221 -5.14 -1.55 -14.84
N ARG A 222 -4.20 -2.51 -14.86
CA ARG A 222 -2.76 -2.26 -14.73
C ARG A 222 -2.02 -2.29 -16.06
N ALA A 223 -2.69 -2.51 -17.19
CA ALA A 223 -2.06 -2.57 -18.52
C ALA A 223 -1.27 -1.29 -18.87
N GLY A 224 -1.63 -0.14 -18.29
CA GLY A 224 -0.89 1.11 -18.44
C GLY A 224 0.42 1.19 -17.65
N ARG A 225 0.70 0.25 -16.75
CA ARG A 225 1.91 0.22 -15.90
C ARG A 225 3.01 -0.53 -16.62
N TRP A 226 4.17 0.12 -16.80
CA TRP A 226 5.33 -0.47 -17.49
C TRP A 226 5.02 -1.01 -18.90
N ALA A 227 4.04 -0.43 -19.59
CA ALA A 227 3.63 -0.85 -20.94
C ALA A 227 4.83 -0.87 -21.91
N GLY A 228 5.13 -2.07 -22.44
CA GLY A 228 6.29 -2.33 -23.30
C GLY A 228 7.56 -2.80 -22.57
N GLN A 229 7.46 -3.18 -21.29
CA GLN A 229 8.55 -3.74 -20.48
C GLN A 229 8.15 -5.11 -19.91
N GLU A 230 9.12 -5.96 -19.53
CA GLU A 230 8.86 -7.28 -18.92
C GLU A 230 8.34 -7.21 -17.47
N LYS A 231 8.28 -6.01 -16.88
CA LYS A 231 7.98 -5.79 -15.47
C LYS A 231 6.47 -5.84 -15.19
N THR A 232 6.05 -6.74 -14.31
CA THR A 232 4.63 -6.93 -13.94
C THR A 232 4.26 -6.37 -12.56
N GLU A 233 5.20 -6.35 -11.62
CA GLU A 233 4.97 -5.85 -10.26
C GLU A 233 6.05 -4.89 -9.76
N CYS A 234 5.65 -4.07 -8.79
CA CYS A 234 6.58 -3.20 -8.08
C CYS A 234 7.36 -4.04 -7.05
N GLY A 235 8.67 -3.85 -6.94
CA GLY A 235 9.55 -4.57 -6.00
C GLY A 235 9.21 -4.39 -4.52
N LEU A 236 8.23 -3.55 -4.18
CA LEU A 236 7.71 -3.34 -2.83
C LEU A 236 7.01 -4.57 -2.23
N HIS A 237 6.38 -5.40 -3.07
CA HIS A 237 5.58 -6.55 -2.61
C HIS A 237 6.23 -7.91 -2.86
N VAL A 238 7.36 -7.92 -3.56
CA VAL A 238 8.19 -9.10 -3.83
C VAL A 238 9.01 -9.43 -2.58
N ASP A 239 9.28 -10.72 -2.35
CA ASP A 239 10.14 -11.15 -1.25
C ASP A 239 11.52 -10.48 -1.36
N LYS A 240 12.17 -10.19 -0.22
CA LYS A 240 13.50 -9.56 -0.23
C LYS A 240 14.51 -10.36 -1.04
N THR A 241 14.40 -11.69 -1.02
CA THR A 241 15.29 -12.61 -1.75
C THR A 241 15.05 -12.61 -3.26
N GLU A 242 13.86 -12.22 -3.69
CA GLU A 242 13.41 -12.21 -5.09
C GLU A 242 13.46 -10.80 -5.70
N ARG A 243 13.75 -9.75 -4.91
CA ARG A 243 13.94 -8.40 -5.43
C ARG A 243 15.12 -8.41 -6.41
N PRO A 244 15.00 -7.79 -7.60
CA PRO A 244 16.13 -7.62 -8.49
C PRO A 244 17.29 -7.02 -7.71
N ARG A 245 18.47 -7.64 -7.78
CA ARG A 245 19.68 -7.04 -7.22
C ARG A 245 20.02 -5.86 -8.10
N VAL A 246 19.57 -4.68 -7.68
CA VAL A 246 19.94 -3.45 -8.37
C VAL A 246 21.01 -2.76 -7.55
N PHE A 247 22.25 -3.00 -8.02
CA PHE A 247 23.54 -2.67 -7.43
C PHE A 247 23.92 -3.50 -6.20
#